data_AF-A0AAD8MDR0-F1
#
_entry.id   AF-A0AAD8MDR0-F1
#
_cell.length_a   1.000
_cell.length_b   1.000
_cell.length_c   1.000
_cell.angle_alpha   90.00
_cell.angle_beta   90.00
_cell.angle_gamma   90.00
#
_symmetry.space_group_name_H-M   'P 1'
#
loop_
_entity.id
_entity.type
_entity.pdbx_description
1 polymer ?
#
loop_
_entity_poly.entity_id
_entity_poly.type
_entity_poly.pdbx_seq_one_letter_code
_entity_poly.pdbx_strand_id
1 'polypeptide(L)'
;MDSMARKHVELNWVGNEVVKVFPVSKKYTFDLACKLFMSVVDPEHVTRLFKHFSVIITGLFSVPIDLPGTAYNRAMKGGKSMREEIMKIIANRKKEMLENKLVTACKSDFLSRMLLVTDANNEFISEKVICNNIVGLLFASYETTSTGVSFVLKYLAQLPHIYHEVYKEQMEIAKSKSEGELLNWEDIQKMKYSWNVVCETLRLVPPALGNNQSPRKDSIPHSFPVPAEGLPLHIIRHKT
;
A
#
# COMPACT_ATOMS: atom_id res chain seq x y z
N MET A 1 10.41 9.76 -0.70
CA MET A 1 10.33 8.28 -0.78
C MET A 1 11.72 7.68 -0.94
N ASP A 2 12.54 8.21 -1.85
CA ASP A 2 13.93 7.77 -2.06
C ASP A 2 14.78 7.71 -0.77
N SER A 3 14.83 8.79 0.02
CA SER A 3 15.58 8.79 1.29
C SER A 3 15.20 7.66 2.26
N MET A 4 13.93 7.27 2.25
CA MET A 4 13.43 6.16 3.06
C MET A 4 13.80 4.80 2.46
N ALA A 5 13.82 4.67 1.13
CA ALA A 5 14.30 3.47 0.44
C ALA A 5 15.80 3.25 0.72
N ARG A 6 16.63 4.29 0.59
CA ARG A 6 18.06 4.23 0.91
C ARG A 6 18.32 3.81 2.35
N LYS A 7 17.64 4.46 3.31
CA LYS A 7 17.72 4.08 4.74
C LYS A 7 17.26 2.63 4.97
N HIS A 8 16.24 2.17 4.25
CA HIS A 8 15.79 0.78 4.35
C HIS A 8 16.85 -0.21 3.84
N VAL A 9 17.47 0.07 2.69
CA VAL A 9 18.56 -0.74 2.13
C VAL A 9 19.75 -0.77 3.08
N GLU A 10 20.19 0.39 3.56
CA GLU A 10 21.31 0.50 4.49
C GLU A 10 21.08 -0.32 5.78
N LEU A 11 19.90 -0.21 6.37
CA LEU A 11 19.61 -0.86 7.66
C LEU A 11 19.30 -2.36 7.57
N ASN A 12 18.77 -2.84 6.45
CA ASN A 12 18.23 -4.20 6.36
C ASN A 12 18.92 -5.08 5.31
N TRP A 13 19.81 -4.52 4.47
CA TRP A 13 20.44 -5.22 3.36
C TRP A 13 21.96 -5.19 3.46
N VAL A 14 22.54 -3.99 3.63
CA VAL A 14 24.00 -3.83 3.72
C VAL A 14 24.56 -4.64 4.90
N GLY A 15 25.70 -5.31 4.67
CA GLY A 15 26.36 -6.17 5.66
C GLY A 15 25.76 -7.57 5.83
N ASN A 16 24.67 -7.91 5.13
CA ASN A 16 24.08 -9.25 5.17
C ASN A 16 24.49 -10.06 3.94
N GLU A 17 24.97 -11.29 4.14
CA GLU A 17 25.25 -12.23 3.05
C GLU A 17 23.96 -12.72 2.37
N VAL A 18 22.89 -12.89 3.15
CA VAL A 18 21.58 -13.37 2.68
C VAL A 18 20.47 -12.47 3.19
N VAL A 19 19.67 -11.94 2.27
CA VAL A 19 18.49 -11.09 2.58
C VAL A 19 17.21 -11.80 2.17
N LYS A 20 16.29 -11.98 3.13
CA LYS A 20 14.93 -12.44 2.83
C LYS A 20 14.09 -11.26 2.34
N VAL A 21 14.05 -11.08 1.02
CA VAL A 21 13.44 -9.92 0.34
C VAL A 21 11.98 -9.68 0.75
N PHE A 22 11.15 -10.73 0.82
CA PHE A 22 9.71 -10.57 1.08
C PHE A 22 9.41 -9.96 2.48
N PRO A 23 9.96 -10.48 3.59
CA PRO A 23 9.83 -9.85 4.91
C PRO A 23 10.30 -8.39 4.96
N VAL A 24 11.47 -8.07 4.38
CA VAL A 24 12.00 -6.69 4.43
C VAL A 24 11.19 -5.75 3.56
N SER A 25 10.68 -6.23 2.41
CA SER A 25 9.76 -5.47 1.55
C SER A 25 8.45 -5.17 2.26
N LYS A 26 7.88 -6.12 3.01
CA LYS A 26 6.67 -5.91 3.82
C LYS A 26 6.86 -4.83 4.89
N LYS A 27 8.01 -4.85 5.58
CA LYS A 27 8.36 -3.80 6.54
C LYS A 27 8.44 -2.43 5.85
N TYR A 28 9.18 -2.35 4.75
CA TYR A 28 9.34 -1.11 3.98
C TYR A 28 8.00 -0.53 3.51
N THR A 29 7.13 -1.36 2.93
CA THR A 29 5.85 -0.91 2.37
C THR A 29 4.89 -0.46 3.45
N PHE A 30 4.87 -1.12 4.62
CA PHE A 30 4.07 -0.66 5.76
C PHE A 30 4.55 0.69 6.28
N ASP A 31 5.85 0.83 6.54
CA ASP A 31 6.44 2.07 7.03
C ASP A 31 6.17 3.22 6.04
N LEU A 32 6.33 2.95 4.74
CA LEU A 32 6.09 3.93 3.68
C LEU A 32 4.62 4.35 3.64
N ALA A 33 3.70 3.41 3.79
CA ALA A 33 2.27 3.69 3.82
C ALA A 33 1.87 4.54 5.04
N CYS A 34 2.40 4.25 6.23
CA CYS A 34 2.21 5.09 7.42
C CYS A 34 2.68 6.53 7.19
N LYS A 35 3.85 6.70 6.55
CA LYS A 35 4.38 8.01 6.19
C LYS A 35 3.51 8.72 5.16
N LEU A 36 3.14 8.08 4.06
CA LEU A 36 2.40 8.70 2.96
C LEU A 36 0.95 9.05 3.36
N PHE A 37 0.32 8.22 4.18
CA PHE A 37 -1.10 8.40 4.50
C PHE A 37 -1.34 9.25 5.74
N MET A 38 -0.41 9.23 6.70
CA MET A 38 -0.61 9.89 8.01
C MET A 38 0.59 10.72 8.49
N SER A 39 1.70 10.77 7.74
CA SER A 39 2.99 11.34 8.19
C SER A 39 3.53 10.71 9.48
N VAL A 40 3.17 9.45 9.77
CA VAL A 40 3.71 8.73 10.93
C VAL A 40 5.04 8.10 10.54
N VAL A 41 6.13 8.58 11.15
CA VAL A 41 7.51 8.11 10.90
C VAL A 41 8.25 7.64 12.16
N ASP A 42 7.64 7.83 13.33
CA ASP A 42 8.18 7.36 14.61
C ASP A 42 8.18 5.82 14.67
N PRO A 43 9.34 5.16 14.86
CA PRO A 43 9.44 3.70 14.81
C PRO A 43 8.54 2.98 15.83
N GLU A 44 8.37 3.53 17.03
CA GLU A 44 7.54 2.92 18.08
C GLU A 44 6.06 2.98 17.69
N HIS A 45 5.61 4.12 17.19
CA HIS A 45 4.24 4.29 16.70
C HIS A 45 3.94 3.42 15.49
N VAL A 46 4.84 3.34 14.51
CA VAL A 46 4.68 2.45 13.35
C VAL A 46 4.61 0.99 13.80
N THR A 47 5.46 0.57 14.75
CA THR A 47 5.47 -0.79 15.30
C THR A 47 4.15 -1.13 16.00
N ARG A 48 3.59 -0.19 16.76
CA ARG A 48 2.30 -0.36 17.44
C ARG A 48 1.13 -0.49 16.45
N LEU A 49 1.08 0.37 15.43
CA LEU A 49 0.12 0.24 14.33
C LEU A 49 0.26 -1.11 13.61
N PHE A 50 1.49 -1.53 13.30
CA PHE A 50 1.75 -2.81 12.65
C PHE A 50 1.28 -4.01 13.48
N LYS A 51 1.43 -3.95 14.81
CA LYS A 51 0.94 -4.98 15.72
C LYS A 51 -0.58 -5.19 15.58
N HIS A 52 -1.36 -4.10 15.53
CA HIS A 52 -2.81 -4.20 15.30
C HIS A 52 -3.13 -4.67 13.88
N PHE A 53 -2.42 -4.14 12.89
CA PHE A 53 -2.61 -4.45 11.48
C PHE A 53 -2.35 -5.94 11.14
N SER A 54 -1.27 -6.53 11.66
CA SER A 54 -0.92 -7.93 11.40
C SER A 54 -2.00 -8.92 11.86
N VAL A 55 -2.67 -8.62 12.98
CA VAL A 55 -3.80 -9.42 13.48
C VAL A 55 -5.01 -9.31 12.55
N ILE A 56 -5.26 -8.12 12.00
CA ILE A 56 -6.35 -7.88 11.03
C ILE A 56 -6.11 -8.70 9.76
N ILE A 57 -4.90 -8.64 9.20
CA ILE A 57 -4.52 -9.40 7.99
C ILE A 57 -4.76 -10.91 8.20
N THR A 58 -4.36 -11.43 9.36
CA THR A 58 -4.50 -12.85 9.68
C THR A 58 -5.96 -13.31 9.71
N GLY A 59 -6.90 -12.46 10.13
CA GLY A 59 -8.32 -12.80 10.17
C GLY A 59 -9.10 -12.47 8.90
N LEU A 60 -8.56 -11.65 7.99
CA LEU A 60 -9.26 -11.22 6.78
C LEU A 60 -9.66 -12.37 5.86
N PHE A 61 -8.79 -13.38 5.74
CA PHE A 61 -9.02 -14.59 4.93
C PHE A 61 -9.49 -15.79 5.77
N SER A 62 -9.87 -15.56 7.03
CA SER A 62 -10.37 -16.61 7.91
C SER A 62 -11.88 -16.79 7.79
N VAL A 63 -12.39 -17.93 8.28
CA VAL A 63 -13.84 -18.16 8.35
C VAL A 63 -14.48 -17.08 9.22
N PRO A 64 -15.53 -16.38 8.76
CA PRO A 64 -16.09 -15.20 9.43
C PRO A 64 -16.97 -15.58 10.64
N ILE A 65 -16.39 -16.25 11.63
CA ILE A 65 -17.05 -16.70 12.85
C ILE A 65 -16.49 -15.90 14.02
N ASP A 66 -17.31 -15.04 14.63
CA ASP A 66 -16.92 -14.20 15.75
C ASP A 66 -17.03 -14.93 17.11
N LEU A 67 -16.25 -15.99 17.28
CA LEU A 67 -16.14 -16.72 18.54
C LEU A 67 -14.78 -16.50 19.21
N PRO A 68 -14.71 -16.43 20.55
CA PRO A 68 -13.44 -16.30 21.27
C PRO A 68 -12.40 -17.34 20.82
N GLY A 69 -11.18 -16.88 20.51
CA GLY A 69 -10.09 -17.75 20.06
C GLY A 69 -10.01 -17.96 18.53
N THR A 70 -11.03 -17.55 17.77
CA THR A 70 -10.96 -17.57 16.30
C THR A 70 -10.06 -16.46 15.75
N ALA A 71 -9.54 -16.66 14.53
CA ALA A 71 -8.79 -15.62 13.82
C ALA A 71 -9.66 -14.39 13.50
N TYR A 72 -10.93 -14.60 13.14
CA TYR A 72 -11.88 -13.52 12.88
C TYR A 72 -12.15 -12.67 14.13
N ASN A 73 -12.44 -13.29 15.29
CA ASN A 73 -12.62 -12.55 16.56
C ASN A 73 -11.39 -11.70 16.92
N ARG A 74 -10.19 -12.25 16.75
CA ARG A 74 -8.94 -11.50 16.97
C ARG A 74 -8.82 -10.33 16.00
N ALA A 75 -9.12 -10.52 14.72
CA ALA A 75 -9.10 -9.45 13.73
C ALA A 75 -10.13 -8.35 14.01
N MET A 76 -11.32 -8.69 14.49
CA MET A 76 -12.32 -7.71 14.91
C MET A 76 -11.81 -6.84 16.08
N LYS A 77 -11.18 -7.46 17.08
CA LYS A 77 -10.53 -6.74 18.20
C LYS A 77 -9.37 -5.88 17.72
N GLY A 78 -8.50 -6.42 16.86
CA GLY A 78 -7.39 -5.67 16.25
C GLY A 78 -7.88 -4.47 15.44
N GLY A 79 -8.97 -4.65 14.68
CA GLY A 79 -9.63 -3.59 13.93
C GLY A 79 -10.23 -2.50 14.80
N LYS A 80 -10.71 -2.82 16.01
CA LYS A 80 -11.14 -1.82 16.99
C LYS A 80 -9.96 -0.98 17.48
N SER A 81 -8.89 -1.63 17.96
CA SER A 81 -7.69 -0.94 18.44
C SER A 81 -7.01 -0.09 17.37
N MET A 82 -6.93 -0.59 16.13
CA MET A 82 -6.36 0.16 15.02
C MET A 82 -7.18 1.43 14.71
N ARG A 83 -8.51 1.34 14.72
CA ARG A 83 -9.36 2.51 14.53
C ARG A 83 -9.21 3.52 15.67
N GLU A 84 -9.12 3.06 16.92
CA GLU A 84 -8.89 3.94 18.07
C GLU A 84 -7.56 4.71 17.94
N GLU A 85 -6.49 4.04 17.51
CA GLU A 85 -5.18 4.69 17.30
C GLU A 85 -5.22 5.71 16.15
N ILE A 86 -5.82 5.35 15.02
CA ILE A 86 -5.98 6.27 13.88
C ILE A 86 -6.87 7.46 14.23
N MET A 87 -7.95 7.25 15.01
CA MET A 87 -8.81 8.35 15.47
C MET A 87 -8.05 9.34 16.37
N LYS A 88 -7.11 8.88 17.20
CA LYS A 88 -6.23 9.78 17.97
C LYS A 88 -5.33 10.60 17.05
N ILE A 89 -4.79 10.01 15.98
CA ILE A 89 -4.00 10.73 14.97
C ILE A 89 -4.86 11.81 14.29
N ILE A 90 -6.08 11.47 13.89
CA ILE A 90 -7.03 12.41 13.27
C ILE A 90 -7.32 13.59 14.22
N ALA A 91 -7.64 13.31 15.48
CA ALA A 91 -7.95 14.33 16.47
C ALA A 91 -6.77 15.28 16.72
N ASN A 92 -5.55 14.73 16.87
CA ASN A 92 -4.33 15.52 17.03
C ASN A 92 -4.07 16.39 15.81
N ARG A 93 -4.20 15.84 14.59
CA ARG A 93 -4.02 16.59 13.34
C ARG A 93 -4.99 17.76 13.24
N LYS A 94 -6.27 17.56 13.56
CA LYS A 94 -7.27 18.65 13.58
C LYS A 94 -6.89 19.76 14.55
N LYS A 95 -6.42 19.40 15.76
CA LYS A 95 -5.97 20.37 16.75
C LYS A 95 -4.78 21.20 16.23
N GLU A 96 -3.80 20.55 15.62
CA GLU A 96 -2.62 21.23 15.04
C GLU A 96 -3.00 22.19 13.90
N MET A 97 -4.01 21.82 13.08
CA MET A 97 -4.53 22.67 12.01
C MET A 97 -5.25 23.91 12.54
N LEU A 98 -6.05 23.76 13.61
CA LEU A 98 -6.78 24.87 14.24
C LEU A 98 -5.84 25.87 14.93
N GLU A 99 -4.72 25.39 15.48
CA GLU A 99 -3.70 26.23 16.12
C GLU A 99 -2.81 27.00 15.11
N ASN A 100 -3.15 26.98 13.81
CA ASN A 100 -2.39 27.60 12.71
C ASN A 100 -0.90 27.19 12.62
N LYS A 101 -0.49 26.12 13.31
CA LYS A 101 0.88 25.61 13.30
C LYS A 101 1.27 24.95 11.97
N LEU A 102 0.29 24.69 11.08
CA LEU A 102 0.47 23.84 9.89
C LEU A 102 0.05 24.48 8.54
N VAL A 103 -0.12 25.81 8.46
CA VAL A 103 -0.55 26.48 7.20
C VAL A 103 0.38 26.14 6.01
N THR A 104 1.65 25.81 6.26
CA THR A 104 2.62 25.41 5.22
C THR A 104 2.81 23.90 5.07
N ALA A 105 2.43 23.09 6.07
CA ALA A 105 2.62 21.63 6.12
C ALA A 105 1.37 20.81 5.71
N CYS A 106 0.20 21.45 5.65
CA CYS A 106 -1.10 20.85 5.30
C CYS A 106 -1.21 20.19 3.90
N LYS A 107 -0.13 20.15 3.10
CA LYS A 107 -0.17 19.65 1.71
C LYS A 107 0.41 18.25 1.47
N SER A 108 1.09 17.62 2.43
CA SER A 108 1.93 16.46 2.09
C SER A 108 1.19 15.10 2.11
N ASP A 109 0.45 14.78 3.17
CA ASP A 109 -0.13 13.44 3.35
C ASP A 109 -1.62 13.33 3.00
N PHE A 110 -2.10 12.08 2.86
CA PHE A 110 -3.49 11.78 2.54
C PHE A 110 -4.47 12.27 3.61
N LEU A 111 -4.15 12.07 4.90
CA LEU A 111 -5.01 12.47 6.02
C LEU A 111 -5.29 13.98 6.01
N SER A 112 -4.26 14.83 5.89
CA SER A 112 -4.42 16.29 5.83
C SER A 112 -5.30 16.71 4.66
N ARG A 113 -5.13 16.07 3.49
CA ARG A 113 -5.99 16.33 2.33
C ARG A 113 -7.44 15.95 2.61
N MET A 114 -7.68 14.77 3.18
CA MET A 114 -9.04 14.31 3.48
C MET A 114 -9.78 15.16 4.51
N LEU A 115 -9.04 15.77 5.46
CA LEU A 115 -9.62 16.70 6.42
C LEU A 115 -10.05 18.04 5.81
N LEU A 116 -9.55 18.36 4.61
CA LEU A 116 -9.87 19.60 3.88
C LEU A 116 -10.85 19.39 2.72
N VAL A 117 -11.11 18.14 2.33
CA VAL A 117 -12.04 17.81 1.25
C VAL A 117 -13.48 17.92 1.75
N THR A 118 -14.29 18.64 0.98
CA THR A 118 -15.74 18.69 1.13
C THR A 118 -16.43 18.00 -0.04
N ASP A 119 -17.64 17.51 0.18
CA ASP A 119 -18.49 16.97 -0.88
C ASP A 119 -19.19 18.07 -1.71
N ALA A 120 -20.09 17.67 -2.62
CA ALA A 120 -20.84 18.59 -3.46
C ALA A 120 -21.78 19.54 -2.69
N ASN A 121 -22.11 19.20 -1.43
CA ASN A 121 -22.93 20.00 -0.54
C ASN A 121 -22.07 20.90 0.39
N ASN A 122 -20.76 20.95 0.18
CA ASN A 122 -19.77 21.58 1.05
C ASN A 122 -19.68 20.94 2.46
N GLU A 123 -20.06 19.67 2.61
CA GLU A 123 -19.93 18.94 3.87
C GLU A 123 -18.57 18.23 3.97
N PHE A 124 -17.93 18.33 5.13
CA PHE A 124 -16.67 17.63 5.38
C PHE A 124 -16.88 16.12 5.54
N ILE A 125 -15.89 15.35 5.09
CA ILE A 125 -15.90 13.90 5.25
C ILE A 125 -15.81 13.53 6.74
N SER A 126 -16.71 12.66 7.20
CA SER A 126 -16.68 12.22 8.60
C SER A 126 -15.37 11.51 8.97
N GLU A 127 -14.90 11.72 10.20
CA GLU A 127 -13.66 11.13 10.70
C GLU A 127 -13.67 9.60 10.63
N LYS A 128 -14.84 8.97 10.82
CA LYS A 128 -15.03 7.53 10.67
C LYS A 128 -14.75 7.06 9.24
N VAL A 129 -15.21 7.82 8.23
CA VAL A 129 -14.95 7.51 6.82
C VAL A 129 -13.46 7.71 6.50
N ILE A 130 -12.85 8.80 6.98
CA ILE A 130 -11.40 9.04 6.82
C ILE A 130 -10.59 7.88 7.43
N CYS A 131 -10.91 7.48 8.67
CA CYS A 131 -10.27 6.37 9.37
C CYS A 131 -10.39 5.06 8.59
N ASN A 132 -11.59 4.72 8.11
CA ASN A 132 -11.79 3.51 7.30
C ASN A 132 -11.03 3.57 5.97
N ASN A 133 -10.97 4.72 5.31
CA ASN A 133 -10.20 4.89 4.08
C ASN A 133 -8.70 4.69 4.33
N ILE A 134 -8.16 5.21 5.44
CA ILE A 134 -6.75 4.99 5.82
C ILE A 134 -6.47 3.51 6.07
N VAL A 135 -7.34 2.81 6.82
CA VAL A 135 -7.19 1.36 7.06
C VAL A 135 -7.21 0.58 5.73
N GLY A 136 -8.14 0.90 4.83
CA GLY A 136 -8.22 0.29 3.51
C GLY A 136 -6.97 0.54 2.66
N LEU A 137 -6.43 1.76 2.70
CA LEU A 137 -5.21 2.12 1.97
C LEU A 137 -3.96 1.42 2.53
N LEU A 138 -3.83 1.31 3.86
CA LEU A 138 -2.75 0.54 4.51
C LEU A 138 -2.80 -0.94 4.09
N PHE A 139 -4.01 -1.52 4.04
CA PHE A 139 -4.22 -2.87 3.54
C PHE A 139 -3.78 -3.01 2.08
N ALA A 140 -4.30 -2.13 1.21
CA ALA A 140 -4.07 -2.19 -0.22
C ALA A 140 -2.59 -2.01 -0.58
N SER A 141 -1.85 -1.14 0.11
CA SER A 141 -0.44 -0.86 -0.19
C SER A 141 0.52 -1.90 0.36
N TYR A 142 0.19 -2.53 1.50
CA TYR A 142 1.08 -3.44 2.22
C TYR A 142 1.38 -4.71 1.42
N GLU A 143 0.34 -5.50 1.10
CA GLU A 143 0.52 -6.83 0.53
C GLU A 143 0.87 -6.76 -0.95
N THR A 144 0.22 -5.86 -1.71
CA THR A 144 0.38 -5.78 -3.16
C THR A 144 1.78 -5.30 -3.56
N THR A 145 2.23 -4.20 -2.97
CA THR A 145 3.53 -3.59 -3.31
C THR A 145 4.68 -4.46 -2.85
N SER A 146 4.59 -5.07 -1.66
CA SER A 146 5.66 -5.94 -1.14
C SER A 146 5.81 -7.20 -2.00
N THR A 147 4.70 -7.76 -2.46
CA THR A 147 4.68 -8.86 -3.43
C THR A 147 5.29 -8.41 -4.76
N GLY A 148 4.86 -7.29 -5.32
CA GLY A 148 5.40 -6.74 -6.57
C GLY A 148 6.91 -6.56 -6.54
N VAL A 149 7.43 -5.87 -5.51
CA VAL A 149 8.88 -5.68 -5.31
C VAL A 149 9.62 -7.01 -5.21
N SER A 150 9.07 -7.96 -4.45
CA SER A 150 9.71 -9.27 -4.27
C SER A 150 9.81 -10.06 -5.58
N PHE A 151 8.78 -10.02 -6.42
CA PHE A 151 8.79 -10.71 -7.71
C PHE A 151 9.65 -9.98 -8.76
N VAL A 152 9.69 -8.65 -8.75
CA VAL A 152 10.62 -7.89 -9.61
C VAL A 152 12.05 -8.32 -9.31
N LEU A 153 12.44 -8.33 -8.03
CA LEU A 153 13.79 -8.73 -7.63
C LEU A 153 14.09 -10.21 -7.95
N LYS A 154 13.11 -11.09 -7.76
CA LYS A 154 13.23 -12.50 -8.17
C LYS A 154 13.53 -12.63 -9.66
N TYR A 155 12.76 -11.94 -10.52
CA TYR A 155 12.96 -12.04 -11.96
C TYR A 155 14.27 -11.40 -12.43
N LEU A 156 14.67 -10.27 -11.84
CA LEU A 156 15.98 -9.68 -12.11
C LEU A 156 17.13 -10.63 -11.74
N ALA A 157 17.02 -11.35 -10.62
CA ALA A 157 18.03 -12.34 -10.22
C ALA A 157 18.07 -13.56 -11.16
N GLN A 158 16.92 -13.95 -11.74
CA GLN A 158 16.80 -15.11 -12.63
C GLN A 158 17.09 -14.80 -14.11
N LEU A 159 17.01 -13.53 -14.52
CA LEU A 159 17.14 -13.08 -15.90
C LEU A 159 18.26 -12.04 -16.02
N PRO A 160 19.55 -12.47 -16.06
CA PRO A 160 20.68 -11.54 -16.04
C PRO A 160 20.63 -10.51 -17.17
N HIS A 161 20.21 -10.89 -18.38
CA HIS A 161 20.11 -9.95 -19.50
C HIS A 161 19.14 -8.79 -19.22
N ILE A 162 18.00 -9.06 -18.56
CA ILE A 162 17.05 -8.02 -18.13
C ILE A 162 17.66 -7.17 -17.01
N TYR A 163 18.35 -7.80 -16.05
CA TYR A 163 19.06 -7.09 -14.99
C TYR A 163 20.09 -6.11 -15.55
N HIS A 164 20.88 -6.49 -16.55
CA HIS A 164 21.89 -5.61 -17.14
C HIS A 164 21.27 -4.39 -17.81
N GLU A 165 20.13 -4.54 -18.50
CA GLU A 165 19.42 -3.40 -19.10
C GLU A 165 18.82 -2.45 -18.04
N VAL A 166 18.21 -2.99 -16.97
CA VAL A 166 17.77 -2.18 -15.83
C VAL A 166 18.96 -1.47 -15.18
N TYR A 167 20.06 -2.19 -14.93
CA TYR A 167 21.26 -1.63 -14.33
C TYR A 167 21.83 -0.49 -15.18
N LYS A 168 21.93 -0.67 -16.50
CA LYS A 168 22.38 0.36 -17.43
C LYS A 168 21.50 1.61 -17.35
N GLU A 169 20.17 1.46 -17.39
CA GLU A 169 19.22 2.56 -17.25
C GLU A 169 19.40 3.30 -15.91
N GLN A 170 19.51 2.56 -14.80
CA GLN A 170 19.69 3.17 -13.47
C GLN A 170 21.04 3.88 -13.34
N MET A 171 22.11 3.36 -13.96
CA MET A 171 23.43 3.99 -13.96
C MET A 171 23.47 5.27 -14.81
N GLU A 172 22.73 5.33 -15.92
CA GLU A 172 22.59 6.56 -16.71
C GLU A 172 21.90 7.66 -15.89
N ILE A 173 20.83 7.31 -15.16
CA ILE A 173 20.15 8.24 -14.25
C ILE A 173 21.10 8.69 -13.14
N ALA A 174 21.78 7.76 -12.46
CA ALA A 174 22.71 8.07 -11.38
C ALA A 174 23.86 9.00 -11.82
N LYS A 175 24.41 8.82 -13.03
CA LYS A 175 25.45 9.71 -13.59
C LYS A 175 24.97 11.13 -13.85
N SER A 176 23.67 11.32 -14.06
CA SER A 176 23.09 12.65 -14.25
C SER A 176 22.88 13.43 -12.94
N LYS A 177 23.14 12.78 -11.79
CA LYS A 177 22.88 13.34 -10.46
C LYS A 177 24.17 13.66 -9.71
N SER A 178 24.08 14.66 -8.84
CA SER A 178 25.17 15.00 -7.92
C SER A 178 25.27 13.98 -6.79
N GLU A 179 26.44 13.89 -6.14
CA GLU A 179 26.63 13.00 -5.00
C GLU A 179 25.62 13.31 -3.88
N GLY A 180 24.96 12.27 -3.36
CA GLY A 180 23.93 12.40 -2.33
C GLY A 180 22.58 12.96 -2.80
N GLU A 181 22.45 13.36 -4.06
CA GLU A 181 21.20 13.88 -4.60
C GLU A 181 20.12 12.79 -4.64
N LEU A 182 18.92 13.13 -4.15
CA LEU A 182 17.77 12.22 -4.16
C LEU A 182 17.09 12.19 -5.52
N LEU A 183 16.49 11.05 -5.87
CA LEU A 183 15.64 10.91 -7.06
C LEU A 183 14.48 11.90 -7.00
N ASN A 184 14.29 12.65 -8.08
CA ASN A 184 13.13 13.52 -8.31
C ASN A 184 12.12 12.83 -9.24
N TRP A 185 11.02 13.52 -9.55
CA TRP A 185 9.96 12.95 -10.37
C TRP A 185 10.42 12.72 -11.82
N GLU A 186 11.21 13.63 -12.36
CA GLU A 186 11.77 13.58 -13.70
C GLU A 186 12.69 12.36 -13.88
N ASP A 187 13.42 11.97 -12.84
CA ASP A 187 14.27 10.77 -12.85
C ASP A 187 13.42 9.50 -12.92
N ILE A 188 12.32 9.41 -12.16
CA ILE A 188 11.40 8.28 -12.22
C ILE A 188 10.78 8.15 -13.63
N GLN A 189 10.46 9.27 -14.28
CA GLN A 189 9.92 9.27 -15.65
C GLN A 189 10.92 8.75 -16.70
N LYS A 190 12.22 8.76 -16.40
CA LYS A 190 13.26 8.19 -17.29
C LYS A 190 13.37 6.66 -17.17
N MET A 191 12.82 6.04 -16.11
CA MET A 191 12.91 4.60 -15.82
C MET A 191 11.96 3.74 -16.69
N LYS A 192 11.99 3.93 -18.01
CA LYS A 192 11.03 3.33 -18.95
C LYS A 192 11.18 1.81 -19.04
N TYR A 193 12.41 1.31 -19.10
CA TYR A 193 12.69 -0.11 -19.17
C TYR A 193 12.37 -0.78 -17.82
N SER A 194 12.77 -0.17 -16.70
CA SER A 194 12.38 -0.65 -15.37
C SER A 194 10.87 -0.71 -15.20
N TRP A 195 10.13 0.27 -15.74
CA TRP A 195 8.66 0.24 -15.75
C TRP A 195 8.09 -0.93 -16.56
N ASN A 196 8.67 -1.25 -17.72
CA ASN A 196 8.28 -2.43 -18.49
C ASN A 196 8.50 -3.73 -17.70
N VAL A 197 9.61 -3.84 -16.97
CA VAL A 197 9.88 -4.99 -16.09
C VAL A 197 8.84 -5.10 -14.97
N VAL A 198 8.44 -3.98 -14.35
CA VAL A 198 7.36 -3.94 -13.35
C VAL A 198 6.04 -4.40 -13.99
N CYS A 199 5.67 -3.86 -15.14
CA CYS A 199 4.45 -4.23 -15.86
C CYS A 199 4.43 -5.73 -16.20
N GLU A 200 5.54 -6.27 -16.72
CA GLU A 200 5.64 -7.69 -17.07
C GLU A 200 5.60 -8.58 -15.83
N THR A 201 6.23 -8.15 -14.74
CA THR A 201 6.12 -8.83 -13.44
C THR A 201 4.68 -8.90 -12.97
N LEU A 202 3.93 -7.80 -13.05
CA LEU A 202 2.52 -7.74 -12.65
C LEU A 202 1.60 -8.52 -13.61
N ARG A 203 1.97 -8.64 -14.89
CA ARG A 203 1.27 -9.48 -15.87
C ARG A 203 1.41 -10.97 -15.53
N LEU A 204 2.61 -11.39 -15.13
CA LEU A 204 2.92 -12.78 -14.76
C LEU A 204 2.42 -13.13 -13.37
N VAL A 205 2.53 -12.21 -12.43
CA VAL A 205 2.22 -12.41 -11.01
C VAL A 205 1.41 -11.22 -10.50
N PRO A 206 0.10 -11.15 -10.83
CA PRO A 206 -0.76 -10.11 -10.29
C PRO A 206 -0.95 -10.33 -8.78
N PRO A 207 -0.59 -9.38 -7.90
CA PRO A 207 -0.74 -9.55 -6.46
C PRO A 207 -2.21 -9.69 -6.00
N ALA A 208 -3.16 -9.19 -6.80
CA ALA A 208 -4.59 -9.36 -6.57
C ALA A 208 -5.17 -10.29 -7.63
N LEU A 209 -5.73 -11.43 -7.20
CA LEU A 209 -6.20 -12.51 -8.08
C LEU A 209 -7.58 -12.26 -8.71
N GLY A 210 -8.21 -11.11 -8.43
CA GLY A 210 -9.48 -10.71 -9.04
C GLY A 210 -10.41 -10.01 -8.07
N ASN A 211 -11.52 -9.49 -8.60
CA ASN A 211 -12.58 -8.84 -7.81
C ASN A 211 -13.85 -9.68 -7.85
N ASN A 212 -14.53 -9.73 -6.72
CA ASN A 212 -15.87 -10.29 -6.62
C ASN A 212 -16.89 -9.26 -7.12
N GLN A 213 -17.69 -9.63 -8.11
CA GLN A 213 -18.84 -8.82 -8.54
C GLN A 213 -20.12 -9.62 -8.33
N SER A 214 -21.07 -9.02 -7.63
CA SER A 214 -22.45 -9.52 -7.62
C SER A 214 -23.14 -9.02 -8.89
N PRO A 215 -23.80 -9.90 -9.67
CA PRO A 215 -24.55 -9.49 -10.84
C PRO A 215 -25.65 -8.51 -10.43
N ARG A 216 -25.78 -7.38 -11.12
CA ARG A 216 -27.01 -6.58 -11.05
C ARG A 216 -28.06 -7.30 -11.88
N LYS A 217 -29.32 -7.31 -11.43
CA LYS A 217 -30.45 -8.02 -12.09
C LYS A 217 -30.54 -7.75 -13.60
N ASP A 218 -30.12 -6.55 -14.03
CA ASP A 218 -30.24 -6.10 -15.43
C ASP A 218 -29.01 -6.45 -16.30
N SER A 219 -28.03 -7.19 -15.75
CA SER A 219 -26.72 -7.47 -16.40
C SER A 219 -26.58 -8.90 -16.93
N ILE A 220 -27.65 -9.70 -16.94
CA ILE A 220 -27.59 -11.10 -17.33
C ILE A 220 -27.57 -11.18 -18.87
N PRO A 221 -26.43 -11.50 -19.52
CA PRO A 221 -26.44 -11.73 -20.95
C PRO A 221 -27.34 -12.93 -21.27
N HIS A 222 -28.20 -12.78 -22.28
CA HIS A 222 -29.20 -13.78 -22.69
C HIS A 222 -28.63 -15.17 -23.03
N SER A 223 -27.31 -15.30 -23.19
CA SER A 223 -26.63 -16.55 -23.55
C SER A 223 -26.17 -17.40 -22.36
N PHE A 224 -26.14 -16.88 -21.12
CA PHE A 224 -25.82 -17.67 -19.92
C PHE A 224 -26.59 -17.16 -18.70
N PRO A 225 -27.62 -17.89 -18.21
CA PRO A 225 -28.33 -17.49 -17.02
C PRO A 225 -27.42 -17.60 -15.79
N VAL A 226 -27.02 -16.46 -15.23
CA VAL A 226 -26.36 -16.39 -13.92
C VAL A 226 -27.45 -16.30 -12.85
N PRO A 227 -27.53 -17.25 -11.89
CA PRO A 227 -28.54 -17.20 -10.84
C PRO A 227 -28.41 -15.91 -10.03
N ALA A 228 -29.54 -15.23 -9.79
CA ALA A 228 -29.59 -13.96 -9.07
C ALA A 228 -29.06 -14.03 -7.61
N GLU A 229 -28.85 -15.24 -7.08
CA GLU A 229 -28.39 -15.51 -5.71
C GLU A 229 -27.13 -16.41 -5.66
N GLY A 230 -26.36 -16.47 -6.75
CA GLY A 230 -25.11 -17.26 -6.82
C GLY A 230 -23.89 -16.55 -6.21
N LEU A 231 -22.88 -17.35 -5.80
CA LEU A 231 -21.55 -16.86 -5.39
C LEU A 231 -20.98 -15.87 -6.43
N PRO A 232 -20.30 -14.80 -5.98
CA PRO A 232 -19.72 -13.81 -6.90
C PRO A 232 -18.75 -14.49 -7.88
N LEU A 233 -18.95 -14.23 -9.17
CA LEU A 233 -18.06 -14.70 -10.23
C LEU A 233 -16.72 -13.96 -10.14
N HIS A 234 -15.62 -14.71 -10.13
CA HIS A 234 -14.30 -14.18 -10.43
C HIS A 234 -14.23 -13.84 -11.91
N ILE A 235 -14.44 -12.57 -12.26
CA ILE A 235 -14.27 -12.10 -13.64
C ILE A 235 -12.86 -11.54 -13.80
N ILE A 236 -11.96 -12.33 -14.40
CA ILE A 236 -10.69 -11.83 -14.91
C ILE A 236 -10.98 -11.19 -16.26
N ARG A 237 -11.16 -9.86 -16.28
CA ARG A 237 -11.19 -9.12 -17.55
C ARG A 237 -9.78 -9.00 -18.10
N HIS A 238 -9.42 -9.88 -19.03
CA HIS A 238 -8.31 -9.60 -19.95
C HIS A 238 -8.78 -8.51 -20.92
N LYS A 239 -8.20 -7.31 -20.84
CA LYS A 239 -8.26 -6.35 -21.95
C LYS A 239 -7.28 -6.85 -23.02
N THR A 240 -7.83 -7.36 -24.12
CA THR A 240 -7.12 -7.46 -25.41
C THR A 240 -7.01 -6.09 -26.04
#